data_AF-A0A1F7FI84-F1
#
_entry.id   AF-A0A1F7FI84-F1
#
_cell.length_a   1.000
_cell.length_b   1.000
_cell.length_c   1.000
_cell.angle_alpha   90.00
_cell.angle_beta   90.00
_cell.angle_gamma   90.00
#
_symmetry.space_group_name_H-M   'P 1'
#
loop_
_entity.id
_entity.type
_entity.pdbx_description
1 polymer ?
#
loop_
_entity_poly.entity_id
_entity_poly.type
_entity_poly.pdbx_seq_one_letter_code
_entity_poly.pdbx_strand_id
1 'polypeptide(L)'
;MVKISKTKSETGSHKALHLLGKALKQRRKILRLTQGELAQMAGMSKNLVCQVENGKATVQACKLLDLLGVLGLHLVLENGNNRILIKDEFLKI
;
A
#
# COMPACT_ATOMS: atom_id res chain seq x y z
N MET A 1 8.83 9.13 -41.25
CA MET A 1 7.64 9.67 -40.55
C MET A 1 7.62 9.09 -39.14
N VAL A 2 7.59 9.95 -38.12
CA VAL A 2 7.84 9.64 -36.69
C VAL A 2 6.63 8.95 -36.05
N LYS A 3 6.86 7.94 -35.20
CA LYS A 3 6.31 7.91 -33.82
C LYS A 3 7.31 7.25 -32.86
N ILE A 4 8.15 8.11 -32.28
CA ILE A 4 8.81 7.88 -31.01
C ILE A 4 7.72 7.77 -29.94
N SER A 5 7.73 6.73 -29.11
CA SER A 5 7.02 6.75 -27.83
C SER A 5 7.97 6.29 -26.72
N LYS A 6 8.65 7.29 -26.16
CA LYS A 6 9.34 7.24 -24.87
C LYS A 6 8.30 7.02 -23.76
N THR A 7 8.52 6.09 -22.84
CA THR A 7 7.98 6.18 -21.46
C THR A 7 8.96 5.59 -20.44
N LYS A 8 10.00 6.37 -20.13
CA LYS A 8 10.99 6.08 -19.07
C LYS A 8 10.63 6.79 -17.74
N SER A 9 9.34 6.87 -17.38
CA SER A 9 8.85 7.66 -16.21
C SER A 9 7.96 6.92 -15.20
N GLU A 10 7.72 5.61 -15.32
CA GLU A 10 6.74 4.89 -14.47
C GLU A 10 7.29 4.36 -13.12
N THR A 11 8.59 4.45 -12.86
CA THR A 11 9.25 3.56 -11.89
C THR A 11 9.03 3.92 -10.41
N GLY A 12 8.88 5.20 -10.06
CA GLY A 12 8.94 5.60 -8.64
C GLY A 12 7.60 5.57 -7.88
N SER A 13 6.47 5.84 -8.53
CA SER A 13 5.15 5.71 -7.89
C SER A 13 4.78 4.25 -7.66
N HIS A 14 5.09 3.37 -8.62
CA HIS A 14 4.92 1.92 -8.47
C HIS A 14 5.74 1.37 -7.30
N LYS A 15 7.01 1.80 -7.17
CA LYS A 15 7.86 1.42 -6.03
C LYS A 15 7.26 1.89 -4.70
N ALA A 16 6.75 3.12 -4.64
CA ALA A 16 6.12 3.65 -3.43
C ALA A 16 4.87 2.85 -3.02
N LEU A 17 4.01 2.49 -3.97
CA LEU A 17 2.83 1.66 -3.71
C LEU A 17 3.20 0.25 -3.27
N HIS A 18 4.27 -0.33 -3.80
CA HIS A 18 4.75 -1.64 -3.36
C HIS A 18 5.30 -1.60 -1.92
N LEU A 19 6.01 -0.54 -1.56
CA LEU A 19 6.48 -0.33 -0.18
C LEU A 19 5.30 -0.19 0.79
N LEU A 20 4.28 0.58 0.40
CA LEU A 20 3.06 0.72 1.18
C LEU A 20 2.33 -0.62 1.35
N GLY A 21 2.11 -1.36 0.27
CA GLY A 21 1.50 -2.69 0.30
C GLY A 21 2.25 -3.66 1.22
N LYS A 22 3.58 -3.63 1.18
CA LYS A 22 4.43 -4.42 2.09
C LYS A 22 4.23 -4.02 3.55
N ALA A 23 4.16 -2.73 3.87
CA ALA A 23 3.94 -2.24 5.23
C ALA A 23 2.56 -2.69 5.77
N LEU A 24 1.50 -2.57 4.96
CA LEU A 24 0.15 -3.06 5.32
C LEU A 24 0.16 -4.57 5.57
N LYS A 25 0.82 -5.34 4.69
CA LYS A 25 0.96 -6.79 4.83
C LYS A 25 1.71 -7.19 6.10
N GLN A 26 2.78 -6.47 6.43
CA GLN A 26 3.54 -6.69 7.66
C GLN A 26 2.69 -6.41 8.89
N ARG A 27 1.99 -5.26 8.93
CA ARG A 27 1.09 -4.93 10.02
C ARG A 27 -0.01 -5.97 10.20
N ARG A 28 -0.65 -6.40 9.11
CA ARG A 28 -1.66 -7.47 9.14
C ARG A 28 -1.11 -8.76 9.76
N LYS A 29 0.11 -9.17 9.37
CA LYS A 29 0.76 -10.36 9.92
C LYS A 29 1.09 -10.22 11.41
N ILE A 30 1.53 -9.05 11.86
CA ILE A 30 1.76 -8.76 13.29
C ILE A 30 0.47 -8.91 14.08
N LEU A 31 -0.66 -8.45 13.52
CA LEU A 31 -2.00 -8.64 14.08
C LEU A 31 -2.56 -10.06 13.92
N ARG A 32 -1.78 -10.98 13.32
CA ARG A 32 -2.14 -12.39 13.06
C ARG A 32 -3.42 -12.58 12.23
N LEU A 33 -3.74 -11.61 11.37
CA LEU A 33 -4.91 -11.67 10.49
C LEU A 33 -4.55 -12.32 9.15
N THR A 34 -5.45 -13.12 8.62
CA THR A 34 -5.48 -13.53 7.21
C THR A 34 -5.97 -12.38 6.33
N GLN A 35 -5.72 -12.45 5.02
CA GLN A 35 -6.28 -11.47 4.08
C GLN A 35 -7.81 -11.50 4.06
N GLY A 36 -8.43 -12.65 4.35
CA GLY A 36 -9.88 -12.79 4.41
C GLY A 36 -10.49 -12.06 5.59
N GLU A 37 -9.90 -12.21 6.78
CA GLU A 37 -10.33 -11.51 8.00
C GLU A 37 -10.17 -9.99 7.85
N LEU A 38 -9.02 -9.51 7.34
CA LEU A 38 -8.85 -8.08 7.06
C LEU A 38 -9.89 -7.57 6.05
N ALA A 39 -10.18 -8.34 5.01
CA ALA A 39 -11.18 -7.97 4.02
C ALA A 39 -12.58 -7.88 4.66
N GLN A 40 -12.94 -8.83 5.51
CA GLN A 40 -14.21 -8.82 6.23
C GLN A 40 -14.33 -7.61 7.16
N MET A 41 -13.28 -7.31 7.94
CA MET A 41 -13.24 -6.14 8.82
C MET A 41 -13.36 -4.81 8.06
N ALA A 42 -12.82 -4.76 6.84
CA ALA A 42 -12.85 -3.57 5.99
C ALA A 42 -14.07 -3.48 5.06
N GLY A 43 -14.98 -4.47 5.05
CA GLY A 43 -16.10 -4.53 4.10
C GLY A 43 -15.64 -4.63 2.64
N MET A 44 -14.55 -5.37 2.39
CA MET A 44 -13.90 -5.51 1.08
C MET A 44 -13.82 -6.97 0.62
N SER A 45 -13.46 -7.18 -0.64
CA SER A 45 -13.11 -8.52 -1.13
C SER A 45 -11.66 -8.87 -0.74
N LYS A 46 -11.41 -10.17 -0.47
CA LYS A 46 -10.04 -10.70 -0.25
C LYS A 46 -9.11 -10.37 -1.42
N ASN A 47 -9.62 -10.38 -2.66
CA ASN A 47 -8.84 -10.03 -3.85
C ASN A 47 -8.37 -8.57 -3.81
N LEU A 48 -9.21 -7.62 -3.38
CA LEU A 48 -8.82 -6.23 -3.24
C LEU A 48 -7.69 -6.08 -2.20
N VAL A 49 -7.80 -6.75 -1.05
CA VAL A 49 -6.73 -6.77 -0.04
C VAL A 49 -5.43 -7.33 -0.63
N CYS A 50 -5.50 -8.44 -1.38
CA CYS A 50 -4.33 -9.01 -2.05
C CYS A 50 -3.70 -8.03 -3.06
N GLN A 51 -4.51 -7.32 -3.85
CA GLN A 51 -4.04 -6.31 -4.80
C GLN A 51 -3.37 -5.12 -4.09
N VAL A 52 -3.95 -4.64 -2.99
CA VAL A 52 -3.37 -3.57 -2.18
C VAL A 52 -2.00 -3.99 -1.63
N GLU A 53 -1.92 -5.17 -1.02
CA GLU A 53 -0.67 -5.68 -0.42
C GLU A 53 0.45 -5.90 -1.44
N ASN A 54 0.10 -6.13 -2.70
CA ASN A 54 1.06 -6.27 -3.81
C ASN A 54 1.37 -4.93 -4.50
N GLY A 55 0.76 -3.82 -4.08
CA GLY A 55 1.03 -2.48 -4.60
C GLY A 55 0.35 -2.18 -5.93
N LYS A 56 -0.85 -2.73 -6.19
CA LYS A 56 -1.60 -2.49 -7.43
C LYS A 56 -1.85 -0.98 -7.63
N ALA A 57 -1.36 -0.44 -8.74
CA ALA A 57 -1.41 0.99 -9.06
C ALA A 57 -2.81 1.60 -9.16
N THR A 58 -3.82 0.78 -9.44
CA THR A 58 -5.20 1.22 -9.71
C THR A 58 -6.11 1.13 -8.49
N VAL A 59 -5.57 0.88 -7.29
CA VAL A 59 -6.35 0.84 -6.06
C VAL A 59 -6.80 2.26 -5.71
N GLN A 60 -8.09 2.41 -5.39
CA GLN A 60 -8.64 3.70 -4.98
C GLN A 60 -8.04 4.12 -3.62
N ALA A 61 -7.63 5.38 -3.51
CA ALA A 61 -7.04 5.92 -2.29
C ALA A 61 -7.94 5.73 -1.05
N CYS A 62 -9.26 5.89 -1.19
CA CYS A 62 -10.20 5.66 -0.08
C CYS A 62 -10.06 4.24 0.48
N LYS A 63 -9.94 3.22 -0.39
CA LYS A 63 -9.80 1.82 0.05
C LYS A 63 -8.50 1.55 0.79
N LEU A 64 -7.44 2.23 0.39
CA LEU A 64 -6.18 2.19 1.10
C LEU A 64 -6.28 2.84 2.49
N LEU A 65 -6.93 4.01 2.58
CA LEU A 65 -7.16 4.70 3.86
C LEU A 65 -8.04 3.88 4.81
N ASP A 66 -9.09 3.23 4.30
CA ASP A 66 -9.94 2.32 5.08
C ASP A 66 -9.10 1.18 5.69
N LEU A 67 -8.22 0.56 4.89
CA LEU A 67 -7.35 -0.51 5.36
C LEU A 67 -6.34 -0.03 6.41
N LEU A 68 -5.80 1.18 6.28
CA LEU A 68 -4.96 1.78 7.33
C LEU A 68 -5.74 1.86 8.64
N GLY A 69 -6.96 2.40 8.61
CA GLY A 69 -7.82 2.52 9.81
C GLY A 69 -8.09 1.17 10.48
N VAL A 70 -8.46 0.14 9.71
CA VAL A 70 -8.71 -1.21 10.23
C VAL A 70 -7.44 -1.83 10.85
N LEU A 71 -6.26 -1.52 10.30
CA LEU A 71 -4.97 -2.02 10.81
C LEU A 71 -4.42 -1.19 11.99
N GLY A 72 -5.15 -0.17 12.44
CA GLY A 72 -4.70 0.77 13.48
C GLY A 72 -3.52 1.63 13.05
N LEU A 73 -3.43 1.93 11.75
CA LEU A 73 -2.43 2.80 11.14
C LEU A 73 -3.07 4.14 10.77
N HIS A 74 -2.26 5.18 10.69
CA HIS A 74 -2.65 6.50 10.21
C HIS A 74 -1.65 7.01 9.17
N LEU A 75 -2.09 7.90 8.29
CA LEU A 75 -1.25 8.55 7.29
C LEU A 75 -0.81 9.92 7.82
N VAL A 76 0.49 10.19 7.81
CA VAL A 76 1.08 11.48 8.22
C VAL A 76 1.71 12.14 7.00
N LEU A 77 1.56 13.46 6.88
CA LEU A 77 2.26 14.29 5.90
C LEU A 77 3.31 15.14 6.62
N GLU A 78 4.54 15.08 6.11
CA GLU A 78 5.68 15.86 6.59
C GLU A 78 6.45 16.44 5.39
N ASN A 79 7.21 17.50 5.59
CA ASN A 79 8.07 18.06 4.55
C ASN A 79 9.18 17.07 4.17
N GLY A 80 9.38 16.80 2.87
CA GLY A 80 10.44 15.90 2.41
C GLY A 80 10.50 15.74 0.89
N ASN A 81 11.56 15.06 0.42
CA ASN A 81 11.82 14.84 -1.01
C ASN A 81 11.45 13.43 -1.50
N ASN A 82 10.99 12.56 -0.59
CA ASN A 82 10.59 11.19 -0.90
C ASN A 82 9.08 11.10 -1.15
N ARG A 83 8.66 10.19 -2.05
CA ARG A 83 7.23 9.95 -2.33
C ARG A 83 6.50 9.30 -1.15
N ILE A 84 7.17 8.42 -0.43
CA ILE A 84 6.67 7.79 0.80
C ILE A 84 7.85 7.49 1.72
N LEU A 85 7.63 7.64 3.01
CA LEU A 85 8.55 7.22 4.07
C LEU A 85 7.82 6.14 4.90
N ILE A 86 8.45 4.98 5.10
CA ILE A 86 7.98 3.97 6.04
C ILE A 86 9.00 3.94 7.18
N LYS A 87 8.56 4.20 8.41
CA LYS A 87 9.43 4.16 9.59
C LYS A 87 9.80 2.71 9.92
N ASP A 88 11.08 2.44 10.19
CA ASP A 88 11.59 1.08 10.46
C ASP A 88 11.08 0.48 11.78
N GLU A 89 10.44 1.27 12.65
CA GLU A 89 9.83 0.81 13.89
C GLU A 89 8.72 -0.25 13.71
N PHE A 90 8.24 -0.46 12.48
CA PHE A 90 7.36 -1.56 12.09
C PHE A 90 8.09 -2.89 11.74
N LEU A 91 9.43 -2.92 11.77
CA LEU A 91 10.26 -4.07 11.38
C LEU A 91 10.91 -4.81 12.54
N LYS A 92 10.78 -4.32 13.78
CA LYS A 92 11.30 -5.03 14.96
C LYS A 92 10.30 -6.11 15.39
N ILE A 93 10.54 -7.33 14.91
CA ILE A 93 10.06 -8.59 15.49
C ILE A 93 11.31 -9.35 15.94
#